data_AF-A0A424NYG8-F1
#
_entry.id   AF-A0A424NYG8-F1
#
_cell.length_a   1.000
_cell.length_b   1.000
_cell.length_c   1.000
_cell.angle_alpha   90.00
_cell.angle_beta   90.00
_cell.angle_gamma   90.00
#
_symmetry.space_group_name_H-M   'P 1'
#
loop_
_entity.id
_entity.type
_entity.pdbx_description
1 polymer ?
#
loop_
_entity_poly.entity_id
_entity_poly.type
_entity_poly.pdbx_seq_one_letter_code
_entity_poly.pdbx_strand_id
1 'polypeptide(L)' 'MIVLYFDPGLGAMLVQALIAAAASVIVFSKNVKAKIQNFFSNKKRGKPHQDSININEDESKF' A
#
# COMPACT_ATOMS: atom_id res chain seq x y z
N MET A 1 22.18 -11.70 -32.00
CA MET A 1 22.27 -10.90 -30.76
C MET A 1 21.43 -9.65 -30.98
N ILE A 2 20.38 -9.43 -30.19
CA ILE A 2 19.59 -8.21 -30.29
C ILE A 2 20.10 -7.28 -29.18
N VAL A 3 20.95 -6.33 -29.54
CA VAL A 3 21.15 -5.15 -28.71
C VAL A 3 19.85 -4.38 -28.88
N LEU A 4 19.05 -4.33 -27.82
CA LEU A 4 17.86 -3.49 -27.78
C LEU A 4 18.34 -2.07 -28.14
N TYR A 5 18.02 -1.62 -29.36
CA TYR A 5 18.52 -0.36 -29.89
C TYR A 5 17.79 0.76 -29.15
N PHE A 6 18.42 1.23 -28.08
CA PHE A 6 17.93 2.34 -27.29
C PHE A 6 18.29 3.62 -28.02
N ASP A 7 17.47 3.96 -29.01
CA ASP A 7 17.51 5.30 -29.59
C ASP A 7 17.35 6.32 -28.46
N PRO A 8 18.04 7.48 -28.50
CA PRO A 8 18.03 8.45 -27.41
C PRO A 8 16.62 8.79 -26.87
N GLY A 9 15.61 8.80 -27.75
CA GLY A 9 14.21 9.00 -27.36
C GLY A 9 13.60 7.84 -26.55
N LEU A 10 13.92 6.59 -26.90
CA LEU A 10 13.36 5.41 -26.25
C LEU A 10 14.01 5.16 -24.87
N GLY A 11 15.31 5.46 -24.75
CA GLY A 11 16.00 5.51 -23.47
C GLY A 11 15.40 6.56 -22.52
N ALA A 12 15.11 7.75 -23.03
CA ALA A 12 14.49 8.83 -22.24
C ALA A 12 13.08 8.45 -21.72
N MET A 13 12.25 7.79 -22.55
CA MET A 13 10.93 7.32 -22.14
C MET A 13 11.00 6.26 -21.03
N LEU A 14 11.97 5.35 -21.08
CA LEU A 14 12.18 4.37 -20.01
C LEU A 14 12.59 5.02 -18.70
N VAL A 15 13.53 5.97 -18.75
CA VAL A 15 13.98 6.69 -17.56
C VAL A 15 12.83 7.47 -16.93
N GLN A 16 12.02 8.19 -17.72
CA GLN A 16 10.86 8.90 -17.15
C GLN A 16 9.82 7.95 -16.57
N ALA A 17 9.57 6.81 -17.22
CA ALA A 17 8.60 5.83 -16.74
C ALA A 17 9.04 5.23 -15.39
N LEU A 18 10.34 4.98 -15.22
CA LEU A 18 10.92 4.53 -13.94
C LEU A 18 10.79 5.60 -12.85
N ILE A 19 11.10 6.86 -13.17
CA ILE A 19 10.97 7.99 -12.23
C ILE A 19 9.51 8.18 -11.81
N ALA A 20 8.57 8.14 -12.76
CA ALA A 20 7.14 8.27 -12.50
C ALA A 20 6.60 7.09 -11.67
N ALA A 21 7.04 5.86 -11.96
CA ALA A 21 6.67 4.68 -11.18
C ALA A 21 7.19 4.77 -9.74
N ALA A 22 8.45 5.17 -9.54
CA ALA A 22 9.04 5.36 -8.22
C ALA A 22 8.32 6.48 -7.44
N ALA A 23 8.06 7.62 -8.06
CA ALA A 23 7.32 8.73 -7.46
C ALA A 23 5.88 8.31 -7.10
N SER A 24 5.21 7.57 -7.98
CA SER A 24 3.89 6.98 -7.72
C SER A 24 3.93 6.09 -6.49
N VAL A 25 4.87 5.14 -6.42
CA VAL A 25 4.98 4.25 -5.24
C VAL A 25 5.24 5.05 -3.97
N ILE A 26 6.13 6.04 -3.98
CA ILE A 26 6.47 6.83 -2.78
C ILE A 26 5.27 7.68 -2.30
N VAL A 27 4.65 8.44 -3.21
CA VAL A 27 3.51 9.32 -2.89
C VAL A 27 2.29 8.51 -2.49
N PHE A 28 2.08 7.37 -3.15
CA PHE A 28 0.93 6.52 -2.90
C PHE A 28 1.15 5.66 -1.65
N SER A 29 2.35 5.17 -1.32
CA SER A 29 2.61 4.27 -0.18
C SER A 29 2.00 4.73 1.16
N LYS A 30 2.08 6.03 1.48
CA LYS A 30 1.50 6.57 2.73
C LYS A 30 -0.03 6.59 2.70
N ASN A 31 -0.61 6.92 1.55
CA ASN A 31 -2.07 6.98 1.35
C ASN A 31 -2.67 5.58 1.12
N VAL A 32 -1.89 4.67 0.56
CA VAL A 32 -2.27 3.30 0.18
C VAL A 32 -2.44 2.42 1.38
N LYS A 33 -1.56 2.47 2.38
CA LYS A 33 -1.72 1.61 3.55
C LYS A 33 -3.07 1.87 4.23
N ALA A 34 -3.41 3.14 4.43
CA ALA A 34 -4.71 3.54 4.99
C ALA A 34 -5.87 3.17 4.05
N LYS A 35 -5.72 3.42 2.74
CA LYS A 35 -6.80 3.14 1.77
C LYS A 35 -7.01 1.65 1.53
N ILE A 36 -5.96 0.83 1.41
CA ILE A 36 -6.02 -0.63 1.32
C ILE A 36 -6.59 -1.18 2.61
N GLN A 37 -6.14 -0.74 3.78
CA GLN A 37 -6.69 -1.22 5.05
C GLN A 37 -8.18 -0.89 5.14
N ASN A 38 -8.61 0.32 4.75
CA ASN A 38 -10.01 0.69 4.74
C ASN A 38 -10.84 -0.05 3.67
N PHE A 39 -10.26 -0.31 2.49
CA PHE A 39 -10.91 -1.02 1.39
C PHE A 39 -11.04 -2.53 1.65
N PHE A 40 -10.00 -3.16 2.22
CA PHE A 40 -10.04 -4.56 2.67
C PHE A 40 -10.88 -4.73 3.95
N SER A 41 -10.87 -3.75 4.85
CA SER A 41 -11.75 -3.74 6.04
C SER A 41 -13.22 -3.64 5.63
N ASN A 42 -13.55 -2.79 4.66
CA ASN A 42 -14.91 -2.71 4.11
C ASN A 42 -15.31 -3.99 3.35
N LYS A 43 -14.38 -4.75 2.75
CA LYS A 43 -14.66 -6.08 2.19
C LYS A 43 -14.88 -7.16 3.25
N LYS A 44 -14.40 -6.95 4.49
CA LYS A 44 -14.71 -7.78 5.67
C LYS A 44 -15.96 -7.35 6.43
N ARG A 45 -16.76 -6.42 5.89
CA ARG A 45 -18.04 -6.02 6.48
C ARG A 45 -19.16 -7.05 6.22
N GLY A 46 -18.82 -8.32 6.46
CA GLY A 46 -19.74 -9.43 6.66
C GLY A 46 -19.65 -10.02 8.08
N LYS A 47 -18.91 -9.40 9.01
CA LYS A 47 -19.04 -9.69 10.45
C LYS A 47 -18.95 -8.39 11.27
N PRO A 48 -19.89 -8.16 12.21
CA PRO A 48 -19.94 -6.93 12.98
C PRO A 48 -18.78 -6.90 13.98
N HIS A 49 -18.22 -5.72 14.18
CA HIS A 49 -17.67 -5.25 15.45
C HIS A 49 -16.64 -6.18 16.12
N GLN A 50 -15.37 -5.99 15.77
CA GLN A 50 -14.27 -6.30 16.69
C GLN A 50 -13.61 -4.98 17.07
N ASP A 51 -14.37 -4.17 17.80
CA ASP A 51 -13.77 -3.33 18.82
C ASP A 51 -13.17 -4.32 19.82
N SER A 52 -11.85 -4.40 19.84
CA SER A 52 -11.14 -5.13 20.88
C SER A 52 -11.46 -4.47 22.21
N ILE A 53 -12.50 -4.97 22.88
CA ILE A 53 -12.73 -4.69 24.29
C ILE A 53 -11.47 -5.21 24.99
N ASN A 54 -10.62 -4.29 25.44
CA ASN A 54 -9.49 -4.62 26.28
C ASN A 54 -10.06 -4.94 27.67
N ILE A 55 -10.54 -6.17 27.79
CA ILE A 55 -10.87 -6.78 29.06
C ILE A 55 -9.52 -7.26 29.63
N ASN A 56 -8.77 -6.32 30.23
CA ASN A 56 -7.89 -6.70 31.32
C ASN A 56 -8.80 -6.99 32.52
N GLU A 57 -9.48 -8.14 32.44
CA GLU A 57 -9.90 -8.92 33.59
C GLU A 57 -8.62 -9.42 34.25
N ASP A 58 -8.14 -8.68 35.23
CA ASP A 58 -7.49 -9.31 36.37
C ASP A 58 -7.94 -8.55 37.61
N GLU A 59 -9.03 -9.06 38.18
CA GLU A 59 -9.46 -8.81 39.55
C GLU A 59 -8.29 -9.06 40.51
N SER A 60 -7.48 -8.04 40.79
CA SER A 60 -6.54 -8.08 41.90
C SER A 60 -7.21 -7.55 43.17
N LYS A 61 -7.89 -8.48 43.86
CA LYS A 61 -8.07 -8.60 45.31
C LYS A 61 -8.57 -7.39 46.13
N PHE A 62 -9.76 -7.60 46.73
CA PHE A 62 -10.11 -7.07 48.05
C PHE A 62 -9.10 -7.52 49.13
#